data_AF-A0A1G1JT48-F1
#
_entry.id   AF-A0A1G1JT48-F1
#
_cell.length_a   1.000
_cell.length_b   1.000
_cell.length_c   1.000
_cell.angle_alpha   90.00
_cell.angle_beta   90.00
_cell.angle_gamma   90.00
#
_symmetry.space_group_name_H-M   'P 1'
#
loop_
_entity.id
_entity.type
_entity.pdbx_description
1 polymer ?
#
loop_
_entity_poly.entity_id
_entity_poly.type
_entity_poly.pdbx_seq_one_letter_code
_entity_poly.pdbx_strand_id
1 'polypeptide(L)'
;MKIENGISKFKDWLRLVTVLFCLSSLTACARVDDMLFSKSMDLDGDKNPEQISLIFSDKDEIGNCRASLEVVSKNKSFSEYLGDWFYPDFTRLDILTIGQNIKPFIVVDSAGGAHSESRRVYSFKGNEIIEVLSTYSDAPSITEVDLDNDGTKEIVCKMRNYDKDPIADSYEKIYKWNGERFAEIKR
;
A
#
# COMPACT_ATOMS: atom_id res chain seq x y z
N MET A 1 5.30 -61.71 40.96
CA MET A 1 6.15 -61.34 39.80
C MET A 1 5.22 -60.85 38.70
N LYS A 2 5.01 -59.53 38.61
CA LYS A 2 4.09 -58.88 37.66
C LYS A 2 4.91 -57.88 36.84
N ILE A 3 4.93 -58.08 35.52
CA ILE A 3 5.59 -57.21 34.54
C ILE A 3 4.46 -56.45 33.84
N GLU A 4 3.98 -55.34 34.41
CA GLU A 4 2.87 -54.57 33.82
C GLU A 4 3.15 -53.05 33.67
N ASN A 5 4.35 -52.56 34.01
CA ASN A 5 4.64 -51.11 33.99
C ASN A 5 5.44 -50.60 32.77
N GLY A 6 5.68 -51.43 31.76
CA GLY A 6 6.53 -51.06 30.60
C GLY A 6 5.81 -50.55 29.36
N ILE A 7 4.52 -50.85 29.18
CA ILE A 7 3.83 -50.67 27.89
C ILE A 7 3.16 -49.30 27.76
N SER A 8 2.77 -48.66 28.88
CA SER A 8 2.09 -47.35 28.83
C SER A 8 3.04 -46.22 28.38
N LYS A 9 4.31 -46.22 28.81
CA LYS A 9 5.27 -45.15 28.47
C LYS A 9 5.73 -45.18 27.02
N PHE A 10 5.64 -46.32 26.33
CA PHE A 10 6.04 -46.44 24.93
C PHE A 10 4.98 -45.87 23.96
N LYS A 11 3.69 -45.94 24.32
CA LYS A 11 2.60 -45.35 23.53
C LYS A 11 2.55 -43.83 23.61
N ASP A 12 2.92 -43.25 24.75
CA ASP A 12 2.98 -41.79 24.91
C ASP A 12 4.18 -41.18 24.19
N TRP A 13 5.31 -41.90 24.11
CA TRP A 13 6.48 -41.45 23.35
C TRP A 13 6.24 -41.54 21.83
N LEU A 14 5.52 -42.55 21.35
CA LEU A 14 5.18 -42.70 19.93
C LEU A 14 4.18 -41.60 19.46
N ARG A 15 3.31 -41.09 20.34
CA ARG A 15 2.43 -39.96 20.02
C ARG A 15 3.17 -38.62 19.93
N LEU A 16 4.21 -38.42 20.73
CA LEU A 16 5.03 -37.21 20.66
C LEU A 16 5.91 -37.17 19.40
N VAL A 17 6.38 -38.33 18.92
CA VAL A 17 7.19 -38.41 17.69
C VAL A 17 6.32 -38.32 16.43
N THR A 18 5.03 -38.68 16.50
CA THR A 18 4.09 -38.54 15.36
C THR A 18 3.58 -37.10 15.17
N VAL A 19 3.58 -36.27 16.23
CA VAL A 19 3.24 -34.84 16.11
C VAL A 19 4.42 -34.00 15.62
N LEU A 20 5.65 -34.54 15.64
CA LEU A 20 6.85 -33.83 15.17
C LEU A 20 7.23 -34.08 13.70
N PHE A 21 6.47 -34.89 12.94
CA PHE A 21 6.87 -35.29 11.57
C PHE A 21 5.81 -35.09 10.46
N CYS A 22 4.75 -34.32 10.71
CA CYS A 22 3.71 -34.05 9.69
C CYS A 22 3.31 -32.58 9.54
N LEU A 23 4.27 -31.65 9.57
CA LEU A 23 4.12 -30.32 8.95
C LEU A 23 5.44 -29.84 8.32
N SER A 24 6.10 -30.77 7.61
CA SER A 24 7.07 -30.44 6.58
C SER A 24 6.38 -30.56 5.22
N SER A 25 5.64 -29.52 4.81
CA SER A 25 5.29 -29.23 3.40
C SER A 25 4.37 -28.03 3.30
N LEU A 26 4.92 -26.85 3.51
CA LEU A 26 4.65 -25.73 2.61
C LEU A 26 5.95 -24.94 2.54
N THR A 27 6.72 -25.28 1.51
CA THR A 27 7.74 -24.43 0.95
C THR A 27 7.05 -23.12 0.54
N ALA A 28 6.94 -22.18 1.47
CA ALA A 28 7.04 -20.79 1.08
C ALA A 28 8.49 -20.66 0.60
N CYS A 29 8.69 -20.76 -0.71
CA CYS A 29 9.86 -20.21 -1.36
C CYS A 29 9.76 -18.69 -1.16
N ALA A 30 10.07 -18.23 0.06
CA ALA A 30 10.33 -16.83 0.30
C ALA A 30 11.67 -16.56 -0.37
N ARG A 31 11.62 -16.25 -1.67
CA ARG A 31 12.65 -15.41 -2.27
C ARG A 31 12.49 -14.05 -1.60
N VAL A 32 13.20 -13.86 -0.51
CA VAL A 32 13.37 -12.55 0.11
C VAL A 32 14.41 -11.82 -0.75
N ASP A 33 13.97 -11.34 -1.91
CA ASP A 33 14.65 -10.31 -2.71
C ASP A 33 13.64 -9.29 -3.28
N ASP A 34 12.38 -9.33 -2.80
CA ASP A 34 11.40 -8.30 -3.14
C ASP A 34 11.72 -7.03 -2.33
N MET A 35 11.94 -5.91 -3.01
CA MET A 35 12.00 -4.57 -2.40
C MET A 35 10.64 -4.25 -1.76
N LEU A 36 10.44 -4.73 -0.54
CA LEU A 36 9.23 -4.55 0.22
C LEU A 36 9.25 -3.19 0.93
N PHE A 37 8.42 -2.26 0.48
CA PHE A 37 8.06 -1.10 1.30
C PHE A 37 6.93 -1.53 2.22
N SER A 38 7.15 -1.53 3.54
CA SER A 38 6.10 -1.89 4.50
C SER A 38 5.78 -0.75 5.47
N LYS A 39 4.48 -0.59 5.75
CA LYS A 39 3.94 0.33 6.76
C LYS A 39 2.87 -0.36 7.58
N SER A 40 2.58 0.19 8.75
CA SER A 40 1.48 -0.29 9.59
C SER A 40 0.63 0.87 10.09
N MET A 41 -0.69 0.76 9.90
CA MET A 41 -1.65 1.82 10.23
C MET A 41 -3.06 1.23 10.36
N ASP A 42 -3.88 1.77 11.25
CA ASP A 42 -5.33 1.48 11.31
C ASP A 42 -6.04 2.23 10.17
N LEU A 43 -6.35 1.52 9.09
CA LEU A 43 -6.90 2.09 7.86
C LEU A 43 -8.42 2.03 7.80
N ASP A 44 -9.06 1.20 8.62
CA ASP A 44 -10.52 1.02 8.63
C ASP A 44 -11.21 1.56 9.90
N GLY A 45 -10.43 1.98 10.90
CA GLY A 45 -10.89 2.62 12.14
C GLY A 45 -11.26 1.62 13.24
N ASP A 46 -10.89 0.34 13.10
CA ASP A 46 -11.24 -0.71 14.04
C ASP A 46 -10.24 -0.88 15.22
N LYS A 47 -9.20 -0.03 15.27
CA LYS A 47 -8.11 0.00 16.25
C LYS A 47 -7.11 -1.16 16.15
N ASN A 48 -7.17 -1.97 15.09
CA ASN A 48 -6.15 -2.97 14.76
C ASN A 48 -5.41 -2.48 13.52
N PRO A 49 -4.10 -2.21 13.62
CA PRO A 49 -3.37 -1.70 12.48
C PRO A 49 -3.19 -2.80 11.41
N GLU A 50 -3.49 -2.44 10.17
CA GLU A 50 -3.14 -3.21 8.98
C GLU A 50 -1.63 -3.20 8.73
N GLN A 51 -1.11 -4.26 8.11
CA GLN A 51 0.19 -4.23 7.44
C GLN A 51 -0.01 -3.90 5.97
N ILE A 52 0.76 -2.97 5.43
CA ILE A 52 0.60 -2.44 4.09
C ILE A 52 1.93 -2.63 3.39
N SER A 53 1.92 -3.28 2.24
CA SER A 53 3.11 -3.60 1.48
C SER A 53 2.96 -3.22 0.02
N LEU A 54 4.03 -2.68 -0.57
CA LEU A 54 4.13 -2.56 -2.01
C LEU A 54 5.04 -3.68 -2.53
N ILE A 55 4.50 -4.52 -3.41
CA ILE A 55 5.18 -5.69 -3.98
C ILE A 55 5.46 -5.41 -5.45
N PHE A 56 6.68 -5.69 -5.88
CA PHE A 56 7.10 -5.57 -7.27
C PHE A 56 7.44 -6.95 -7.83
N SER A 57 7.13 -7.18 -9.11
CA SER A 57 7.69 -8.33 -9.82
C SER A 57 9.17 -8.13 -10.12
N ASP A 58 9.82 -9.18 -10.61
CA ASP A 58 11.10 -9.07 -11.31
C ASP A 58 11.03 -8.00 -12.41
N LYS A 59 12.15 -7.29 -12.62
CA LYS A 59 12.35 -6.32 -13.68
C LYS A 59 12.35 -7.02 -15.05
N ASP A 60 11.66 -6.45 -16.03
CA ASP A 60 11.76 -6.87 -17.44
C ASP A 60 13.07 -6.41 -18.11
N GLU A 61 13.23 -6.68 -19.40
CA GLU A 61 14.46 -6.37 -20.17
C GLU A 61 14.81 -4.87 -20.20
N ILE A 62 13.84 -4.00 -19.95
CA ILE A 62 14.01 -2.54 -19.94
C ILE A 62 13.82 -1.95 -18.52
N GLY A 63 13.78 -2.80 -17.50
CA GLY A 63 13.81 -2.42 -16.09
C GLY A 63 12.44 -2.16 -15.45
N ASN A 64 11.32 -2.43 -16.15
CA ASN A 64 9.99 -2.23 -15.59
C ASN A 64 9.59 -3.37 -14.67
N CYS A 65 8.82 -3.04 -13.64
CA CYS A 65 8.14 -4.02 -12.80
C CYS A 65 6.63 -3.88 -12.93
N ARG A 66 5.93 -4.98 -12.68
CA ARG A 66 4.54 -4.95 -12.23
C ARG A 66 4.51 -4.59 -10.75
N ALA A 67 3.53 -3.81 -10.32
CA ALA A 67 3.34 -3.47 -8.91
C ALA A 67 1.98 -3.91 -8.39
N SER A 68 1.93 -4.33 -7.14
CA SER A 68 0.69 -4.65 -6.42
C SER A 68 0.75 -4.10 -5.01
N LEU A 69 -0.35 -3.50 -4.57
CA LEU A 69 -0.54 -3.07 -3.19
C LEU A 69 -1.17 -4.21 -2.41
N GLU A 70 -0.55 -4.61 -1.31
CA GLU A 70 -1.08 -5.62 -0.39
C GLU A 70 -1.43 -4.97 0.95
N VAL A 71 -2.58 -5.35 1.49
CA VAL A 71 -3.03 -5.00 2.84
C VAL A 71 -3.35 -6.29 3.59
N VAL A 72 -2.68 -6.53 4.71
CA VAL A 72 -2.96 -7.66 5.61
C VAL A 72 -3.72 -7.14 6.82
N SER A 73 -4.97 -7.57 6.97
CA SER A 73 -5.85 -7.27 8.11
C SER A 73 -6.38 -8.57 8.71
N LYS A 74 -6.24 -8.76 10.02
CA LYS A 74 -6.78 -9.94 10.77
C LYS A 74 -6.47 -11.30 10.11
N ASN A 75 -5.22 -11.49 9.69
CA ASN A 75 -4.73 -12.70 8.99
C ASN A 75 -5.37 -12.97 7.61
N LYS A 76 -6.02 -11.97 7.01
CA LYS A 76 -6.47 -11.99 5.63
C LYS A 76 -5.62 -11.00 4.83
N SER A 77 -5.23 -11.40 3.63
CA SER A 77 -4.54 -10.54 2.67
C SER A 77 -5.53 -10.07 1.61
N PHE A 78 -5.44 -8.79 1.28
CA PHE A 78 -6.15 -8.10 0.21
C PHE A 78 -5.10 -7.53 -0.73
N SER A 79 -5.30 -7.66 -2.04
CA SER A 79 -4.35 -7.17 -3.02
C SER A 79 -5.04 -6.39 -4.12
N GLU A 80 -4.43 -5.28 -4.52
CA GLU A 80 -4.84 -4.44 -5.64
C GLU A 80 -3.71 -4.35 -6.66
N TYR A 81 -4.00 -4.61 -7.93
CA TYR A 81 -3.03 -4.51 -9.00
C TYR A 81 -2.87 -3.06 -9.45
N LEU A 82 -1.66 -2.51 -9.35
CA LEU A 82 -1.43 -1.10 -9.68
C LEU A 82 -1.14 -0.88 -11.17
N GLY A 83 -0.75 -1.94 -11.89
CA GLY A 83 -0.37 -1.88 -13.29
C GLY A 83 1.08 -2.28 -13.54
N ASP A 84 1.46 -2.15 -14.81
CA ASP A 84 2.81 -2.32 -15.32
C ASP A 84 3.58 -0.98 -15.25
N TRP A 85 4.86 -0.99 -15.63
CA TRP A 85 5.71 0.21 -15.79
C TRP A 85 6.09 0.93 -14.49
N PHE A 86 6.20 0.18 -13.38
CA PHE A 86 6.73 0.73 -12.13
C PHE A 86 8.24 0.55 -12.03
N TYR A 87 8.89 1.55 -11.45
CA TYR A 87 10.30 1.49 -11.05
C TYR A 87 10.37 1.52 -9.52
N PRO A 88 10.82 0.43 -8.86
CA PRO A 88 10.90 0.36 -7.40
C PRO A 88 11.70 1.50 -6.79
N ASP A 89 12.78 1.92 -7.45
CA ASP A 89 13.68 2.98 -7.01
C ASP A 89 13.04 4.38 -7.00
N PHE A 90 11.94 4.56 -7.74
CA PHE A 90 11.22 5.83 -7.88
C PHE A 90 9.78 5.78 -7.39
N THR A 91 9.39 4.66 -6.77
CA THR A 91 8.05 4.47 -6.23
C THR A 91 8.12 4.48 -4.71
N ARG A 92 7.17 5.17 -4.07
CA ARG A 92 7.12 5.35 -2.62
C ARG A 92 5.75 4.97 -2.10
N LEU A 93 5.75 4.26 -0.98
CA LEU A 93 4.56 3.97 -0.21
C LEU A 93 4.49 4.93 0.98
N ASP A 94 3.35 5.59 1.19
CA ASP A 94 3.12 6.45 2.34
C ASP A 94 1.70 6.36 2.89
N ILE A 95 1.47 7.02 4.03
CA ILE A 95 0.17 7.14 4.68
C ILE A 95 -0.26 8.61 4.66
N LEU A 96 -1.46 8.86 4.14
CA LEU A 96 -2.06 10.17 4.08
C LEU A 96 -3.09 10.35 5.18
N THR A 97 -2.88 11.36 6.03
CA THR A 97 -3.87 11.83 7.01
C THR A 97 -4.29 13.24 6.64
N ILE A 98 -5.53 13.39 6.17
CA ILE A 98 -6.06 14.70 5.73
C ILE A 98 -6.78 15.46 6.84
N GLY A 99 -7.26 14.80 7.89
CA GLY A 99 -7.98 15.46 8.99
C GLY A 99 -8.12 14.52 10.19
N GLN A 100 -8.46 15.06 11.37
CA GLN A 100 -8.47 14.27 12.62
C GLN A 100 -9.58 13.21 12.69
N ASN A 101 -10.70 13.44 12.01
CA ASN A 101 -11.88 12.55 12.03
C ASN A 101 -12.06 11.76 10.73
N ILE A 102 -11.05 11.78 9.86
CA ILE A 102 -11.05 11.03 8.62
C ILE A 102 -9.96 9.97 8.77
N LYS A 103 -10.35 8.71 8.58
CA LYS A 103 -9.41 7.59 8.59
C LYS A 103 -8.27 7.82 7.58
N PRO A 104 -7.06 7.29 7.84
CA PRO A 104 -5.94 7.46 6.94
C PRO A 104 -6.12 6.71 5.62
N PHE A 105 -5.39 7.15 4.60
CA PHE A 105 -5.33 6.54 3.27
C PHE A 105 -3.93 6.01 2.98
N ILE A 106 -3.84 5.08 2.04
CA ILE A 106 -2.58 4.60 1.49
C ILE A 106 -2.23 5.49 0.28
N VAL A 107 -1.00 5.95 0.20
CA VAL A 107 -0.48 6.71 -0.95
C VAL A 107 0.61 5.90 -1.64
N VAL A 108 0.49 5.80 -2.96
CA VAL A 108 1.57 5.31 -3.82
C VAL A 108 1.95 6.44 -4.76
N ASP A 109 3.13 7.01 -4.52
CA ASP A 109 3.74 8.01 -5.38
C ASP A 109 4.76 7.35 -6.30
N SER A 110 4.80 7.74 -7.57
CA SER A 110 5.80 7.25 -8.52
C SER A 110 6.25 8.35 -9.45
N ALA A 111 7.56 8.48 -9.68
CA ALA A 111 8.07 9.45 -10.65
C ALA A 111 7.64 9.06 -12.06
N GLY A 112 6.93 9.96 -12.76
CA GLY A 112 6.50 9.77 -14.15
C GLY A 112 7.55 10.20 -15.18
N GLY A 113 8.73 10.64 -14.73
CA GLY A 113 9.80 11.24 -15.53
C GLY A 113 10.61 12.24 -14.70
N ALA A 114 11.60 12.90 -15.32
CA ALA A 114 12.49 13.84 -14.62
C ALA A 114 11.77 15.05 -13.99
N HIS A 115 10.54 15.34 -14.43
CA HIS A 115 9.78 16.50 -14.02
C HIS A 115 8.32 16.18 -13.66
N SER A 116 7.98 14.91 -13.51
CA SER A 116 6.60 14.52 -13.20
C SER A 116 6.54 13.51 -12.08
N GLU A 117 5.46 13.62 -11.31
CA GLU A 117 5.14 12.74 -10.20
C GLU A 117 3.69 12.32 -10.36
N SER A 118 3.42 11.03 -10.22
CA SER A 118 2.08 10.47 -10.17
C SER A 118 1.77 10.10 -8.73
N ARG A 119 0.51 10.30 -8.32
CA ARG A 119 0.00 9.91 -7.02
C ARG A 119 -1.27 9.11 -7.20
N ARG A 120 -1.31 7.95 -6.55
CA ARG A 120 -2.54 7.18 -6.37
C ARG A 120 -2.84 7.07 -4.89
N VAL A 121 -4.10 7.26 -4.53
CA VAL A 121 -4.58 7.22 -3.14
C VAL A 121 -5.62 6.12 -3.02
N TYR A 122 -5.47 5.26 -2.02
CA TYR A 122 -6.35 4.13 -1.77
C TYR A 122 -6.96 4.21 -0.38
N SER A 123 -8.25 3.87 -0.28
CA SER A 123 -8.96 3.64 0.98
C SER A 123 -9.11 2.13 1.18
N PHE A 124 -8.78 1.65 2.37
CA PHE A 124 -9.12 0.28 2.80
C PHE A 124 -10.41 0.29 3.63
N LYS A 125 -11.40 -0.54 3.29
CA LYS A 125 -12.70 -0.61 4.00
C LYS A 125 -12.85 -1.88 4.85
N GLY A 126 -11.75 -2.46 5.30
CA GLY A 126 -11.72 -3.68 6.13
C GLY A 126 -11.78 -4.98 5.31
N ASN A 127 -12.28 -4.94 4.08
CA ASN A 127 -12.37 -6.11 3.19
C ASN A 127 -12.02 -5.83 1.72
N GLU A 128 -11.70 -4.59 1.37
CA GLU A 128 -11.48 -4.15 0.00
C GLU A 128 -10.56 -2.93 0.00
N ILE A 129 -9.66 -2.89 -0.99
CA ILE A 129 -8.81 -1.75 -1.32
C ILE A 129 -9.48 -1.02 -2.49
N ILE A 130 -9.74 0.27 -2.35
CA ILE A 130 -10.43 1.07 -3.37
C ILE A 130 -9.56 2.26 -3.72
N GLU A 131 -9.23 2.44 -5.01
CA GLU A 131 -8.62 3.68 -5.49
C GLU A 131 -9.62 4.83 -5.39
N VAL A 132 -9.25 5.87 -4.65
CA VAL A 132 -10.08 7.06 -4.39
C VAL A 132 -9.53 8.34 -5.01
N LEU A 133 -8.30 8.28 -5.54
CA LEU A 133 -7.68 9.31 -6.38
C LEU A 133 -6.61 8.69 -7.26
N SER A 134 -6.56 9.11 -8.52
CA SER A 134 -5.43 8.92 -9.41
C SER A 134 -5.13 10.26 -10.08
N THR A 135 -3.94 10.80 -9.84
CA THR A 135 -3.54 12.12 -10.32
C THR A 135 -2.05 12.17 -10.63
N TYR A 136 -1.63 13.28 -11.24
CA TYR A 136 -0.23 13.56 -11.52
C TYR A 136 0.04 15.05 -11.47
N SER A 137 1.33 15.36 -11.37
CA SER A 137 1.93 16.68 -11.42
C SER A 137 3.00 16.64 -12.51
N ASP A 138 3.03 17.59 -13.43
CA ASP A 138 4.03 17.69 -14.52
C ASP A 138 5.12 18.76 -14.24
N ALA A 139 5.05 19.34 -13.05
CA ALA A 139 6.17 19.84 -12.26
C ALA A 139 6.15 19.06 -10.93
N PRO A 140 7.24 18.46 -10.44
CA PRO A 140 7.20 17.52 -9.31
C PRO A 140 6.85 18.25 -8.01
N SER A 141 5.55 18.32 -7.71
CA SER A 141 5.00 19.09 -6.61
C SER A 141 3.56 18.66 -6.37
N ILE A 142 3.38 17.49 -5.76
CA ILE A 142 2.13 17.11 -5.11
C ILE A 142 2.24 17.47 -3.63
N THR A 143 1.31 18.28 -3.13
CA THR A 143 1.34 18.78 -1.74
C THR A 143 -0.01 18.60 -1.06
N GLU A 144 0.01 18.54 0.27
CA GLU A 144 -1.17 18.40 1.11
C GLU A 144 -1.31 19.65 1.97
N VAL A 145 -2.38 20.41 1.76
CA VAL A 145 -2.58 21.72 2.42
C VAL A 145 -4.05 21.94 2.69
N ASP A 146 -4.37 22.45 3.87
CA ASP A 146 -5.72 22.90 4.23
C ASP A 146 -5.93 24.32 3.70
N LEU A 147 -6.59 24.44 2.55
CA LEU A 147 -6.70 25.69 1.77
C LEU A 147 -7.83 26.61 2.24
N ASP A 148 -8.82 26.07 2.94
CA ASP A 148 -9.98 26.80 3.45
C ASP A 148 -10.08 26.82 4.98
N ASN A 149 -9.10 26.24 5.68
CA ASN A 149 -8.98 26.16 7.14
C ASN A 149 -10.16 25.42 7.79
N ASP A 150 -10.70 24.39 7.11
CA ASP A 150 -11.77 23.55 7.65
C ASP A 150 -11.25 22.34 8.46
N GLY A 151 -9.93 22.18 8.56
CA GLY A 151 -9.26 21.07 9.25
C GLY A 151 -9.05 19.83 8.38
N THR A 152 -9.42 19.89 7.09
CA THR A 152 -9.21 18.85 6.09
C THR A 152 -8.26 19.34 5.01
N LYS A 153 -7.13 18.65 4.81
CA LYS A 153 -6.18 18.99 3.75
C LYS A 153 -6.71 18.58 2.37
N GLU A 154 -6.59 19.47 1.40
CA GLU A 154 -6.65 19.17 -0.02
C GLU A 154 -5.31 18.65 -0.56
N ILE A 155 -5.38 17.88 -1.64
CA ILE A 155 -4.21 17.51 -2.44
C ILE A 155 -4.09 18.50 -3.60
N VAL A 156 -2.96 19.19 -3.68
CA VAL A 156 -2.65 20.19 -4.69
C VAL A 156 -1.55 19.69 -5.60
N CYS A 157 -1.84 19.60 -6.89
CA CYS A 157 -0.91 19.17 -7.93
C CYS A 157 -0.55 20.37 -8.82
N LYS A 158 0.74 20.61 -9.07
CA LYS A 158 1.18 21.68 -9.97
C LYS A 158 1.22 21.20 -11.42
N MET A 159 0.58 21.99 -12.27
CA MET A 159 0.44 21.74 -13.69
C MET A 159 1.15 22.83 -14.51
N ARG A 160 1.93 22.42 -15.49
CA ARG A 160 2.53 23.28 -16.50
C ARG A 160 1.50 23.55 -17.57
N ASN A 161 1.54 24.77 -18.10
CA ASN A 161 0.71 25.14 -19.22
C ASN A 161 1.53 25.13 -20.50
N TYR A 162 1.57 23.97 -21.17
CA TYR A 162 2.37 23.78 -22.38
C TYR A 162 1.86 24.58 -23.59
N ASP A 163 0.61 25.07 -23.56
CA ASP A 163 0.05 25.93 -24.60
C ASP A 163 0.50 27.40 -24.44
N LYS A 164 1.16 27.74 -23.33
CA LYS A 164 1.69 29.07 -23.01
C LYS A 164 3.10 28.98 -22.42
N ASP A 165 3.53 29.98 -21.64
CA ASP A 165 4.77 29.87 -20.88
C ASP A 165 4.57 28.80 -19.78
N PRO A 166 5.27 27.65 -19.86
CA PRO A 166 4.99 26.53 -18.96
C PRO A 166 5.27 26.83 -17.49
N ILE A 167 6.09 27.85 -17.21
CA ILE A 167 6.47 28.26 -15.86
C ILE A 167 5.55 29.39 -15.41
N ALA A 168 5.44 30.46 -16.21
CA ALA A 168 4.70 31.66 -15.83
C ALA A 168 3.17 31.45 -15.85
N ASP A 169 2.67 30.57 -16.71
CA ASP A 169 1.24 30.25 -16.84
C ASP A 169 0.86 28.92 -16.19
N SER A 170 1.71 28.39 -15.30
CA SER A 170 1.39 27.19 -14.52
C SER A 170 0.10 27.37 -13.70
N TYR A 171 -0.62 26.27 -13.48
CA TYR A 171 -1.88 26.24 -12.74
C TYR A 171 -1.89 25.07 -11.76
N GLU A 172 -2.87 25.05 -10.86
CA GLU A 172 -3.01 23.99 -9.86
C GLU A 172 -4.28 23.19 -10.10
N LYS A 173 -4.18 21.86 -9.94
CA LYS A 173 -5.34 21.01 -9.74
C LYS A 173 -5.47 20.71 -8.27
N ILE A 174 -6.64 21.00 -7.71
CA ILE A 174 -6.91 20.89 -6.28
C ILE A 174 -7.97 19.80 -6.10
N TYR A 175 -7.69 18.85 -5.23
CA TYR A 175 -8.57 17.73 -4.94
C TYR A 175 -9.00 17.74 -3.47
N LYS A 176 -10.31 17.78 -3.22
CA LYS A 176 -10.91 17.77 -1.89
C LYS A 176 -11.64 16.46 -1.63
N TRP A 177 -11.49 15.91 -0.42
CA TRP A 177 -12.22 14.72 -0.01
C TRP A 177 -13.71 15.04 0.20
N ASN A 178 -14.59 14.26 -0.43
CA ASN A 178 -16.05 14.48 -0.33
C ASN A 178 -16.80 13.43 0.51
N GLY A 179 -16.07 12.54 1.21
CA GLY A 179 -16.64 11.41 1.95
C GLY A 179 -16.56 10.07 1.21
N GLU A 180 -16.34 10.08 -0.10
CA GLU A 180 -16.24 8.87 -0.93
C GLU A 180 -14.95 8.81 -1.75
N ARG A 181 -14.59 9.94 -2.36
CA ARG A 181 -13.40 10.08 -3.20
C ARG A 181 -12.83 11.50 -3.10
N PHE A 182 -11.62 11.68 -3.63
CA PHE A 182 -11.10 13.01 -3.88
C PHE A 182 -11.68 13.55 -5.18
N ALA A 183 -12.35 14.70 -5.12
CA ALA A 183 -12.94 15.37 -6.27
C ALA A 183 -12.17 16.64 -6.61
N GLU A 184 -11.89 16.85 -7.90
CA GLU A 184 -11.28 18.10 -8.37
C GLU A 184 -12.24 19.28 -8.13
N ILE A 185 -11.74 20.33 -7.50
CA ILE A 185 -12.47 21.57 -7.26
C ILE A 185 -11.85 22.70 -8.06
N LYS A 186 -12.70 23.62 -8.53
CA LYS A 186 -12.26 24.85 -9.19
C LYS A 186 -12.11 25.95 -8.13
N ARG A 187 -11.01 26.69 -8.21
CA ARG A 187 -10.77 27.89 -7.41
C ARG A 187 -10.50 29.07 -8.32
#